data_AF-A0A2G6FYB6-F1
#
_entry.id   AF-A0A2G6FYB6-F1
#
_cell.length_a   1.000
_cell.length_b   1.000
_cell.length_c   1.000
_cell.angle_alpha   90.00
_cell.angle_beta   90.00
_cell.angle_gamma   90.00
#
_symmetry.space_group_name_H-M   'P 1'
#
loop_
_entity.id
_entity.type
_entity.pdbx_description
1 polymer ?
#
loop_
_entity_poly.entity_id
_entity_poly.type
_entity_poly.pdbx_seq_one_letter_code
_entity_poly.pdbx_strand_id
1 'polypeptide(L)'
;MTPENERDASQQSLLADSDEIIEQILAADRILIATPMFNFSVPWHLKAFIDNIVRVNKTFSFDPEAGFGPLLNPSKKVKVIWTSAGTYEPGTPFHPFD
;
A
#
# COMPACT_ATOMS: atom_id res chain seq x y z
N MET A 1 13.61 7.74 -9.83
CA MET A 1 13.21 8.68 -8.75
C MET A 1 14.44 9.49 -8.40
N THR A 2 14.33 10.81 -8.23
CA THR A 2 15.45 11.64 -7.77
C THR A 2 15.92 11.18 -6.39
N PRO A 3 17.23 10.90 -6.19
CA PRO A 3 17.79 10.54 -4.89
C PRO A 3 17.44 11.56 -3.81
N GLU A 4 17.26 11.11 -2.57
CA GLU A 4 16.76 11.96 -1.47
C GLU A 4 17.65 13.18 -1.20
N ASN A 5 18.98 12.99 -1.28
CA ASN A 5 19.99 14.03 -1.12
C ASN A 5 20.07 15.02 -2.31
N GLU A 6 19.37 14.74 -3.40
CA GLU A 6 19.37 15.55 -4.64
C GLU A 6 18.02 16.25 -4.87
N ARG A 7 17.04 16.08 -3.97
CA ARG A 7 15.71 16.66 -4.13
C ARG A 7 15.69 18.15 -3.79
N ASP A 8 15.09 18.95 -4.66
CA ASP A 8 14.79 20.36 -4.36
C ASP A 8 13.58 20.51 -3.41
N ALA A 9 13.33 21.74 -2.95
CA ALA A 9 12.25 22.04 -2.01
C ALA A 9 10.85 21.71 -2.57
N SER A 10 10.63 21.81 -3.88
CA SER A 10 9.35 21.48 -4.51
C SER A 10 9.12 19.97 -4.52
N GLN A 11 10.15 19.19 -4.84
CA GLN A 11 10.10 17.74 -4.82
C GLN A 11 9.92 17.19 -3.40
N GLN A 12 10.57 17.82 -2.42
CA GLN A 12 10.36 17.48 -1.00
C GLN A 12 8.91 17.77 -0.58
N SER A 13 8.38 18.95 -0.93
CA SER A 13 7.00 19.31 -0.59
C SER A 13 5.96 18.39 -1.25
N LEU A 14 6.19 17.94 -2.48
CA LEU A 14 5.30 17.00 -3.18
C LEU A 14 5.27 15.60 -2.53
N LEU A 15 6.35 15.22 -1.84
CA LEU A 15 6.48 13.90 -1.22
C LEU A 15 6.15 13.90 0.28
N ALA A 16 5.93 15.07 0.88
CA ALA A 16 5.73 15.22 2.32
C ALA A 16 4.60 14.32 2.85
N ASP A 17 3.43 14.34 2.22
CA ASP A 17 2.28 13.51 2.62
C ASP A 17 2.60 12.00 2.53
N SER A 18 3.33 11.61 1.49
CA SER A 18 3.77 10.22 1.30
C SER A 18 4.80 9.80 2.35
N ASP A 19 5.77 10.66 2.66
CA ASP A 19 6.76 10.42 3.70
C ASP A 19 6.08 10.26 5.08
N GLU A 20 5.13 11.14 5.41
CA GLU A 20 4.38 11.08 6.67
C GLU A 20 3.58 9.77 6.82
N ILE A 21 2.84 9.36 5.79
CA ILE A 21 2.06 8.12 5.84
C ILE A 21 2.98 6.89 5.94
N ILE A 22 4.13 6.90 5.26
CA ILE A 22 5.12 5.82 5.36
C ILE A 22 5.65 5.73 6.80
N GLU A 23 5.96 6.84 7.45
CA GLU A 23 6.40 6.86 8.84
C GLU A 23 5.36 6.23 9.77
N GLN A 24 4.08 6.54 9.57
CA GLN A 24 2.98 5.92 10.32
C GLN A 24 2.94 4.39 10.12
N ILE A 25 3.12 3.92 8.88
CA ILE A 25 3.18 2.49 8.57
C ILE A 25 4.38 1.82 9.23
N LEU A 26 5.55 2.46 9.21
CA LEU A 26 6.76 1.92 9.81
C LEU A 26 6.60 1.78 11.34
N ALA A 27 6.00 2.78 11.98
CA ALA A 27 5.74 2.79 13.42
C ALA A 27 4.67 1.78 13.87
N ALA A 28 3.68 1.45 13.02
CA ALA A 28 2.55 0.62 13.42
C ALA A 28 2.87 -0.89 13.53
N ASP A 29 2.70 -1.54 14.68
CA ASP A 29 2.86 -3.00 14.78
C ASP A 29 1.81 -3.81 13.98
N ARG A 30 0.63 -3.20 13.83
CA ARG A 30 -0.56 -3.79 13.21
C ARG A 30 -1.27 -2.75 12.37
N ILE A 31 -1.78 -3.15 11.21
CA ILE A 31 -2.54 -2.28 10.30
C ILE A 31 -3.91 -2.92 10.07
N LEU A 32 -4.98 -2.14 10.23
CA LEU A 32 -6.34 -2.54 9.89
C LEU A 32 -6.85 -1.66 8.75
N ILE A 33 -7.29 -2.27 7.66
CA ILE A 33 -7.92 -1.59 6.53
C ILE A 33 -9.38 -2.02 6.48
N ALA A 34 -10.30 -1.06 6.60
CA ALA A 34 -11.73 -1.27 6.42
C ALA A 34 -12.17 -0.58 5.12
N THR A 35 -12.70 -1.33 4.15
CA THR A 35 -13.00 -0.78 2.83
C THR A 35 -14.23 -1.42 2.18
N PRO A 36 -15.11 -0.67 1.52
CA PRO A 36 -16.09 -1.30 0.63
C PRO A 36 -15.39 -1.86 -0.62
N MET A 37 -16.03 -2.81 -1.29
CA MET A 37 -15.69 -3.17 -2.67
C MET A 37 -16.53 -2.31 -3.63
N PHE A 38 -15.85 -1.60 -4.52
CA PHE A 38 -16.47 -0.88 -5.63
C PHE A 38 -16.00 -1.47 -6.94
N ASN A 39 -16.94 -1.88 -7.80
CA ASN A 39 -16.67 -2.44 -9.12
C ASN A 39 -15.59 -3.55 -9.10
N PHE A 40 -15.76 -4.54 -8.24
CA PHE A 40 -14.84 -5.69 -8.11
C PHE A 40 -13.42 -5.32 -7.62
N SER A 41 -13.25 -4.14 -7.01
CA SER A 41 -11.94 -3.71 -6.52
C SER A 41 -12.07 -2.76 -5.31
N VAL A 42 -10.92 -2.23 -4.89
CA VAL A 42 -10.82 -1.22 -3.84
C VAL A 42 -11.27 0.17 -4.35
N PRO A 43 -11.79 1.05 -3.47
CA PRO A 43 -12.07 2.44 -3.82
C PRO A 43 -10.79 3.18 -4.20
N TRP A 44 -10.94 4.21 -5.04
CA TRP A 44 -9.79 4.98 -5.53
C TRP A 44 -8.92 5.58 -4.42
N HIS A 45 -9.52 5.98 -3.28
CA HIS A 45 -8.77 6.50 -2.14
C HIS A 45 -7.82 5.45 -1.55
N LEU A 46 -8.26 4.19 -1.43
CA LEU A 46 -7.40 3.11 -0.94
C LEU A 46 -6.28 2.80 -1.95
N LYS A 47 -6.58 2.86 -3.25
CA LYS A 47 -5.54 2.76 -4.29
C LYS A 47 -4.53 3.90 -4.21
N ALA A 48 -4.99 5.14 -4.07
CA ALA A 48 -4.12 6.31 -3.91
C ALA A 48 -3.26 6.22 -2.65
N PHE A 49 -3.81 5.73 -1.54
CA PHE A 49 -3.04 5.41 -0.34
C PHE A 49 -1.94 4.37 -0.63
N ILE A 50 -2.27 3.26 -1.30
CA ILE A 50 -1.29 2.23 -1.69
C ILE A 50 -0.17 2.85 -2.55
N ASP A 51 -0.51 3.70 -3.51
CA ASP A 51 0.47 4.37 -4.38
C ASP A 51 1.42 5.28 -3.61
N ASN A 52 0.94 5.93 -2.55
CA ASN A 52 1.76 6.78 -1.69
C ASN A 52 2.72 5.99 -0.80
N ILE A 53 2.45 4.71 -0.52
CA ILE A 53 3.25 3.91 0.42
C ILE A 53 4.16 2.90 -0.28
N VAL A 54 3.92 2.57 -1.55
CA VAL A 54 4.79 1.69 -2.35
C VAL A 54 5.94 2.52 -2.91
N ARG A 55 7.02 2.69 -2.13
CA ARG A 55 8.17 3.50 -2.50
C ARG A 55 9.49 2.76 -2.31
N VAL A 56 10.30 2.79 -3.38
CA VAL A 56 11.64 2.19 -3.41
C VAL A 56 12.52 2.85 -2.34
N ASN A 57 13.31 2.05 -1.64
CA ASN A 57 14.18 2.43 -0.53
C ASN A 57 13.45 2.96 0.72
N LYS A 58 12.11 2.86 0.77
CA LYS A 58 11.31 3.20 1.96
C LYS A 58 10.52 2.00 2.47
N THR A 59 9.71 1.36 1.62
CA THR A 59 8.88 0.20 2.00
C THR A 59 9.26 -1.08 1.27
N PHE A 60 9.95 -0.96 0.14
CA PHE A 60 10.55 -2.08 -0.59
C PHE A 60 11.88 -1.66 -1.21
N SER A 61 12.73 -2.64 -1.50
CA SER A 61 13.97 -2.48 -2.26
C SER A 61 13.84 -3.15 -3.64
N PHE A 62 14.67 -2.71 -4.58
CA PHE A 62 14.82 -3.36 -5.87
C PHE A 62 16.31 -3.55 -6.15
N ASP A 63 16.69 -4.78 -6.43
CA ASP A 63 18.01 -5.16 -6.91
C ASP A 63 17.88 -5.80 -8.31
N PRO A 64 18.72 -5.44 -9.30
CA PRO A 64 18.61 -6.01 -10.64
C PRO A 64 18.78 -7.53 -10.72
N GLU A 65 19.56 -8.14 -9.82
CA GLU A 65 19.85 -9.57 -9.82
C GLU A 65 18.89 -10.35 -8.91
N ALA A 66 18.57 -9.80 -7.73
CA ALA A 66 17.72 -10.44 -6.73
C ALA A 66 16.23 -10.05 -6.82
N GLY A 67 15.89 -9.01 -7.59
CA GLY A 67 14.52 -8.52 -7.76
C GLY A 67 14.04 -7.65 -6.59
N PHE A 68 12.72 -7.68 -6.33
CA PHE A 68 12.09 -6.88 -5.28
C PHE A 68 12.24 -7.54 -3.89
N GLY A 69 12.56 -6.74 -2.87
CA GLY A 69 12.65 -7.18 -1.48
C GLY A 69 11.81 -6.34 -0.51
N PRO A 70 11.22 -6.91 0.55
CA PRO A 70 10.49 -6.14 1.54
C PRO A 70 11.44 -5.38 2.48
N LEU A 71 11.12 -4.11 2.79
CA LEU A 71 11.83 -3.35 3.84
C LEU A 71 11.01 -3.20 5.13
N LEU A 72 9.74 -3.60 5.10
CA LEU A 72 8.88 -3.63 6.27
C LEU A 72 9.27 -4.78 7.21
N ASN A 73 9.10 -4.56 8.51
CA ASN A 73 9.29 -5.60 9.52
C ASN A 73 8.40 -6.83 9.21
N PRO A 74 8.98 -8.05 9.05
CA PRO A 74 8.21 -9.25 8.70
C PRO A 74 7.20 -9.69 9.77
N SER A 75 7.35 -9.22 11.01
CA SER A 75 6.39 -9.46 12.10
C SER A 75 5.18 -8.52 12.06
N LYS A 76 5.19 -7.48 11.22
CA LYS A 76 4.06 -6.57 11.04
C LYS A 76 2.88 -7.34 10.44
N LYS A 77 1.67 -7.12 10.96
CA LYS A 77 0.46 -7.81 10.47
C LYS A 77 -0.55 -6.81 9.94
N VAL A 78 -1.15 -7.16 8.80
CA VAL A 78 -2.22 -6.39 8.16
C VAL A 78 -3.49 -7.23 8.20
N LYS A 79 -4.61 -6.62 8.63
CA LYS A 79 -5.95 -7.19 8.51
C LYS A 79 -6.75 -6.30 7.56
N VAL A 80 -7.41 -6.91 6.59
CA VAL A 80 -8.39 -6.24 5.75
C VAL A 80 -9.78 -6.74 6.11
N ILE A 81 -10.71 -5.82 6.33
CA ILE A 81 -12.13 -6.09 6.45
C ILE A 81 -12.77 -5.35 5.29
N TRP A 82 -13.54 -6.06 4.47
CA TRP A 82 -14.22 -5.45 3.35
C TRP A 82 -15.69 -5.83 3.29
N THR A 83 -16.47 -4.97 2.64
CA THR A 83 -17.92 -5.15 2.51
C THR A 83 -18.33 -5.04 1.05
N SER A 84 -19.25 -5.89 0.61
CA SER A 84 -19.81 -5.88 -0.74
C SER A 84 -21.31 -6.16 -0.72
N ALA A 85 -21.99 -5.82 -1.81
CA ALA A 85 -23.42 -6.08 -1.97
C ALA A 85 -23.70 -7.55 -2.35
N GLY A 86 -22.79 -8.19 -3.09
CA GLY A 86 -22.88 -9.59 -3.49
C GLY A 86 -22.00 -10.50 -2.63
N THR A 87 -22.26 -11.81 -2.68
CA THR A 87 -21.41 -12.82 -2.02
C THR A 87 -20.32 -13.29 -2.98
N TYR A 88 -19.09 -13.40 -2.49
CA TYR A 88 -17.89 -13.80 -3.26
C TYR A 88 -17.31 -15.13 -2.73
N GLU A 89 -18.03 -15.82 -1.86
CA GLU A 89 -17.64 -17.12 -1.32
C GLU A 89 -17.49 -18.19 -2.42
N PRO A 90 -16.69 -19.24 -2.16
CA PRO A 90 -16.54 -20.37 -3.07
C PRO A 90 -17.89 -20.94 -3.53
N GLY A 91 -18.02 -21.16 -4.84
CA GLY A 91 -19.25 -21.69 -5.46
C GLY A 91 -20.23 -20.63 -5.97
N THR A 92 -19.98 -19.34 -5.73
CA THR A 92 -20.72 -18.26 -6.37
C THR A 92 -20.15 -17.90 -7.75
N PRO A 93 -20.95 -17.37 -8.70
CA PRO A 93 -20.42 -16.86 -9.98
C PRO A 93 -19.41 -15.73 -9.83
N PHE A 94 -19.40 -15.06 -8.66
CA PHE A 94 -18.50 -13.93 -8.38
C PHE A 94 -17.24 -14.32 -7.62
N HIS A 95 -17.09 -15.59 -7.19
CA HIS A 95 -15.88 -16.06 -6.51
C HIS A 95 -14.54 -15.74 -7.23
N PRO A 96 -14.47 -15.72 -8.58
CA PRO A 96 -13.24 -15.29 -9.27
C PRO A 96 -12.82 -13.83 -9.03
N PHE A 97 -13.66 -13.02 -8.39
CA PHE A 97 -13.43 -11.61 -8.06
C PHE A 97 -13.25 -11.36 -6.55
N ASP A 98 -13.17 -12.43 -5.74
CA ASP A 98 -12.83 -12.38 -4.31
C ASP A 98 -11.35 -11.98 -4.09
#